data_AF-A0A6C0EYC3-F1
#
_entry.id   AF-A0A6C0EYC3-F1
#
_cell.length_a   1.000
_cell.length_b   1.000
_cell.length_c   1.000
_cell.angle_alpha   90.00
_cell.angle_beta   90.00
_cell.angle_gamma   90.00
#
_symmetry.space_group_name_H-M   'P 1'
#
loop_
_entity.id
_entity.type
_entity.pdbx_description
1 polymer ?
#
loop_
_entity_poly.entity_id
_entity_poly.type
_entity_poly.pdbx_seq_one_letter_code
_entity_poly.pdbx_strand_id
1 'polypeptide(L)'
;MKKITYFDLVKNRNKYTIQQLEANLNHLEIKHILQYQTLSSNFCAKYVLNEDYASCQEDLYLIDIGYVLYHQKHLTYDEIIKSLEVLEEIENTYNNNIENIDK
;
A
#
# COMPACT_ATOMS: atom_id res chain seq x y z
N MET A 1 -4.02 -9.33 -18.17
CA MET A 1 -2.80 -9.16 -17.35
C MET A 1 -2.41 -10.51 -16.74
N LYS A 2 -1.12 -10.80 -16.51
CA LYS A 2 -0.73 -12.08 -15.88
C LYS A 2 -1.14 -12.08 -14.39
N LYS A 3 -1.83 -13.13 -13.96
CA LYS A 3 -2.12 -13.38 -12.54
C LYS A 3 -0.82 -13.74 -11.81
N ILE A 4 -0.45 -12.97 -10.79
CA ILE A 4 0.74 -13.18 -9.96
C ILE A 4 0.31 -13.96 -8.72
N THR A 5 1.02 -15.03 -8.38
CA THR A 5 0.74 -15.81 -7.17
C THR A 5 1.69 -15.47 -6.02
N TYR A 6 1.36 -15.90 -4.80
CA TYR A 6 2.30 -15.87 -3.67
C TYR A 6 3.66 -16.50 -4.02
N PHE A 7 3.65 -17.69 -4.64
CA PHE A 7 4.88 -18.38 -5.06
C PHE A 7 5.67 -17.58 -6.10
N ASP A 8 4.99 -16.87 -6.99
CA ASP A 8 5.63 -15.96 -7.94
C ASP A 8 6.36 -14.81 -7.21
N LEU A 9 5.75 -14.20 -6.19
CA LEU A 9 6.38 -13.14 -5.37
C LEU A 9 7.64 -13.67 -4.66
N VAL A 10 7.55 -14.84 -4.03
CA VAL A 10 8.67 -15.45 -3.30
C VAL A 10 9.83 -15.77 -4.25
N LYS A 11 9.52 -16.37 -5.41
CA LYS A 11 10.53 -16.77 -6.41
C LYS A 11 11.13 -15.58 -7.16
N ASN A 12 10.38 -14.50 -7.33
CA ASN A 12 10.77 -13.35 -8.14
C ASN A 12 10.75 -12.06 -7.30
N ARG A 13 11.64 -12.00 -6.29
CA ARG A 13 11.78 -10.81 -5.45
C ARG A 13 12.12 -9.57 -6.28
N ASN A 14 11.47 -8.45 -5.96
CA ASN A 14 11.68 -7.13 -6.58
C ASN A 14 11.57 -7.11 -8.12
N LYS A 15 10.80 -8.02 -8.71
CA LYS A 15 10.63 -8.15 -10.16
C LYS A 15 9.46 -7.34 -10.70
N TYR A 16 8.39 -7.23 -9.92
CA TYR A 16 7.11 -6.73 -10.40
C TYR A 16 7.04 -5.22 -10.25
N THR A 17 6.51 -4.55 -11.26
CA THR A 17 6.28 -3.11 -11.21
C THR A 17 5.08 -2.78 -10.32
N ILE A 18 5.01 -1.54 -9.82
CA ILE A 18 3.87 -1.07 -9.02
C ILE A 18 2.54 -1.31 -9.74
N GLN A 19 2.45 -0.97 -11.03
CA GLN A 19 1.24 -1.20 -11.83
C GLN A 19 0.83 -2.69 -11.89
N GLN A 20 1.82 -3.59 -11.98
CA GLN A 20 1.54 -5.03 -11.96
C GLN A 20 1.04 -5.48 -10.58
N LEU A 21 1.59 -4.93 -9.50
CA LEU A 21 1.14 -5.23 -8.14
C LEU A 21 -0.29 -4.72 -7.89
N GLU A 22 -0.57 -3.47 -8.28
CA GLU A 22 -1.90 -2.84 -8.14
C GLU A 22 -2.99 -3.66 -8.83
N ALA A 23 -2.75 -4.13 -10.05
CA ALA A 23 -3.75 -4.93 -10.77
C ALA A 23 -3.80 -6.42 -10.35
N ASN A 24 -3.10 -6.81 -9.27
CA ASN A 24 -3.27 -8.11 -8.60
C ASN A 24 -3.75 -7.99 -7.14
N LEU A 25 -4.07 -6.79 -6.64
CA LEU A 25 -4.49 -6.55 -5.24
C LEU A 25 -5.79 -7.29 -4.85
N ASN A 26 -6.62 -7.66 -5.82
CA ASN A 26 -7.85 -8.39 -5.57
C ASN A 26 -7.65 -9.84 -5.09
N HIS A 27 -6.44 -10.39 -5.18
CA HIS A 27 -6.14 -11.76 -4.74
C HIS A 27 -4.76 -11.94 -4.10
N LEU A 28 -3.90 -10.93 -4.17
CA LEU A 28 -2.65 -10.91 -3.43
C LEU A 28 -2.82 -10.16 -2.12
N GLU A 29 -2.42 -10.80 -1.03
CA GLU A 29 -2.37 -10.15 0.27
C GLU A 29 -1.23 -9.13 0.34
N ILE A 30 -1.51 -7.94 0.85
CA ILE A 30 -0.56 -6.82 0.90
C ILE A 30 0.70 -7.17 1.67
N LYS A 31 0.61 -7.91 2.78
CA LYS A 31 1.78 -8.32 3.56
C LYS A 31 2.80 -9.13 2.74
N HIS A 32 2.32 -9.96 1.81
CA HIS A 32 3.21 -10.70 0.91
C HIS A 32 3.88 -9.75 -0.09
N ILE A 33 3.14 -8.78 -0.62
CA ILE A 33 3.73 -7.77 -1.51
C ILE A 33 4.82 -6.98 -0.78
N LEU A 34 4.53 -6.52 0.45
CA LEU A 34 5.47 -5.81 1.33
C LEU A 34 6.73 -6.62 1.63
N GLN A 35 6.62 -7.93 1.83
CA GLN A 35 7.76 -8.76 2.21
C GLN A 35 8.72 -9.07 1.05
N TYR A 36 8.20 -9.14 -0.18
CA TYR A 36 8.95 -9.68 -1.33
C TYR A 36 9.28 -8.66 -2.42
N GLN A 37 8.72 -7.46 -2.39
CA GLN A 37 8.93 -6.43 -3.40
C GLN A 37 9.47 -5.12 -2.80
N THR A 38 10.14 -4.32 -3.63
CA THR A 38 10.55 -2.95 -3.31
C THR A 38 9.40 -2.01 -3.66
N LEU A 39 8.83 -1.38 -2.65
CA LEU A 39 7.67 -0.50 -2.75
C LEU A 39 8.07 0.95 -2.56
N SER A 40 7.31 1.85 -3.16
CA SER A 40 7.43 3.29 -2.88
C SER A 40 6.67 3.65 -1.60
N SER A 41 7.03 4.77 -0.99
CA SER A 41 6.28 5.34 0.14
C SER A 41 4.80 5.55 -0.20
N ASN A 42 4.50 6.02 -1.42
CA ASN A 42 3.13 6.19 -1.91
C ASN A 42 2.35 4.88 -1.94
N PHE A 43 2.98 3.78 -2.39
CA PHE A 43 2.31 2.48 -2.40
C PHE A 43 2.06 1.98 -0.97
N CYS A 44 3.04 2.16 -0.08
CA CYS A 44 2.90 1.78 1.32
C CYS A 44 1.77 2.57 2.01
N ALA A 45 1.73 3.89 1.84
CA ALA A 45 0.68 4.74 2.40
C ALA A 45 -0.71 4.35 1.86
N LYS A 46 -0.82 4.14 0.55
CA LYS A 46 -2.11 3.85 -0.11
C LYS A 46 -2.68 2.47 0.20
N TYR A 47 -1.83 1.46 0.35
CA TYR A 47 -2.26 0.06 0.39
C TYR A 47 -1.80 -0.72 1.61
N VAL A 48 -0.60 -0.45 2.14
CA VAL A 48 -0.06 -1.21 3.29
C VAL A 48 -0.58 -0.65 4.60
N LEU A 49 -0.64 0.67 4.71
CA LEU A 49 -1.11 1.41 5.88
C LEU A 49 -2.61 1.72 5.79
N ASN A 50 -3.35 0.96 4.98
CA ASN A 50 -4.78 1.12 4.78
C ASN A 50 -5.51 -0.16 5.18
N GLU A 51 -6.43 -0.04 6.14
CA GLU A 51 -7.22 -1.15 6.67
C GLU A 51 -8.13 -1.82 5.65
N ASP A 52 -8.56 -1.10 4.61
CA ASP A 52 -9.40 -1.65 3.52
C ASP A 52 -8.70 -2.77 2.74
N TYR A 53 -7.37 -2.85 2.83
CA TYR A 53 -6.56 -3.86 2.16
C TYR A 53 -6.02 -4.94 3.11
N ALA A 54 -6.40 -4.91 4.38
CA ALA A 54 -6.10 -5.98 5.32
C ALA A 54 -6.90 -7.24 4.95
N SER A 55 -6.24 -8.42 4.94
CA SER A 55 -6.92 -9.67 4.55
C SER A 55 -7.76 -10.27 5.69
N CYS A 56 -7.42 -9.95 6.93
CA CYS A 56 -8.11 -10.38 8.14
C CYS A 56 -7.84 -9.40 9.30
N GLN A 57 -8.54 -9.56 10.42
CA GLN A 57 -8.39 -8.69 11.59
C GLN A 57 -6.97 -8.74 12.16
N GLU A 58 -6.30 -9.88 12.10
CA GLU A 58 -4.93 -10.05 12.56
C GLU A 58 -3.93 -9.25 11.72
N ASP A 59 -4.22 -8.98 10.45
CA ASP A 59 -3.37 -8.16 9.59
C ASP A 59 -3.44 -6.67 9.97
N LEU A 60 -4.45 -6.23 10.73
CA LEU A 60 -4.53 -4.84 11.22
C LEU A 60 -3.34 -4.50 12.13
N TYR A 61 -2.79 -5.48 12.85
CA TYR A 61 -1.57 -5.29 13.63
C TYR A 61 -0.33 -5.02 12.77
N LEU A 62 -0.40 -5.28 11.46
CA LEU A 62 0.68 -5.03 10.50
C LEU A 62 0.56 -3.65 9.84
N ILE A 63 -0.52 -2.91 10.10
CA ILE A 63 -0.74 -1.52 9.66
C ILE A 63 0.05 -0.60 10.59
N ASP A 64 1.38 -0.70 10.50
CA ASP A 64 2.31 0.04 11.34
C ASP A 64 3.50 0.53 10.51
N ILE A 65 3.88 1.80 10.72
CA ILE A 65 5.01 2.40 9.99
C ILE A 65 6.32 1.69 10.33
N GLY A 66 6.50 1.26 11.58
CA GLY A 66 7.67 0.47 11.99
C GLY A 66 7.75 -0.86 11.23
N TYR A 67 6.62 -1.54 11.04
CA TYR A 67 6.54 -2.75 10.24
C TYR A 67 6.89 -2.50 8.76
N VAL A 68 6.42 -1.39 8.19
CA VAL A 68 6.82 -0.98 6.83
C VAL A 68 8.33 -0.77 6.75
N LEU A 69 8.90 0.03 7.66
CA LEU A 69 10.33 0.35 7.66
C LEU A 69 11.22 -0.87 7.91
N TYR A 70 10.74 -1.84 8.69
CA TYR A 70 11.44 -3.11 8.90
C TYR A 70 11.62 -3.89 7.59
N HIS A 71 10.60 -3.91 6.74
CA HIS A 71 10.61 -4.61 5.46
C HIS A 71 11.17 -3.78 4.29
N GLN A 72 10.94 -2.46 4.30
CA GLN A 72 11.28 -1.52 3.23
C GLN A 72 12.39 -0.58 3.70
N LYS A 73 13.57 -1.13 3.95
CA LYS A 73 14.72 -0.42 4.56
C LYS A 73 15.27 0.75 3.75
N HIS A 74 14.88 0.89 2.48
CA HIS A 74 15.23 2.03 1.64
C HIS A 74 14.32 3.24 1.86
N LEU A 75 13.22 3.08 2.58
CA LEU A 75 12.32 4.17 2.95
C LEU A 75 12.71 4.75 4.30
N THR A 76 12.40 6.03 4.46
CA THR A 76 12.47 6.76 5.72
C THR A 76 11.09 7.01 6.29
N TYR A 77 11.03 7.30 7.59
CA TYR A 77 9.79 7.69 8.26
C TYR A 77 9.16 8.93 7.60
N ASP A 78 9.96 9.96 7.32
CA ASP A 78 9.50 11.22 6.74
C ASP A 78 8.89 11.02 5.34
N GLU A 79 9.44 10.12 4.52
CA GLU A 79 8.87 9.78 3.20
C GLU A 79 7.48 9.14 3.32
N ILE A 80 7.29 8.27 4.32
CA ILE A 80 6.00 7.62 4.57
C ILE A 80 4.99 8.64 5.08
N ILE A 81 5.35 9.44 6.09
CA ILE A 81 4.47 10.48 6.65
C ILE A 81 4.04 11.46 5.58
N LYS A 82 4.98 11.98 4.79
CA LYS A 82 4.66 12.88 3.69
C LYS A 82 3.68 12.26 2.68
N SER A 83 3.79 10.95 2.45
CA SER A 83 2.86 10.24 1.54
C SER A 83 1.46 10.09 2.13
N LEU A 84 1.35 9.90 3.46
CA LEU A 84 0.08 9.86 4.18
C LEU A 84 -0.60 11.23 4.21
N GLU A 85 0.14 12.29 4.52
CA GLU A 85 -0.35 13.67 4.52
C GLU A 85 -0.95 14.04 3.15
N VAL A 86 -0.26 13.70 2.06
CA VAL A 86 -0.76 13.94 0.70
C VAL A 86 -2.06 13.18 0.42
N LEU A 87 -2.21 11.95 0.91
CA LEU A 87 -3.45 11.18 0.73
C LEU A 87 -4.61 11.81 1.52
N GLU A 88 -4.36 12.20 2.77
CA GLU A 88 -5.35 12.89 3.61
C GLU A 88 -5.80 14.23 2.98
N GLU A 89 -4.86 15.01 2.45
CA GLU A 89 -5.17 16.25 1.73
C GLU A 89 -6.04 16.01 0.49
N ILE A 90 -5.76 14.95 -0.28
CA ILE A 90 -6.55 14.57 -1.46
C ILE A 90 -7.97 14.16 -1.05
N GLU A 91 -8.11 13.33 -0.02
CA GLU A 91 -9.41 12.88 0.49
C GLU A 91 -10.24 14.04 1.02
N ASN A 92 -9.64 14.93 1.80
CA ASN A 92 -10.30 16.13 2.30
C ASN A 92 -10.76 17.04 1.15
N THR A 93 -9.92 17.23 0.13
CA THR A 93 -10.27 18.02 -1.05
C THR A 93 -11.44 17.39 -1.81
N TYR A 94 -11.42 16.07 -2.01
CA TYR A 94 -12.51 15.34 -2.67
C TYR A 94 -13.82 15.48 -1.91
N ASN A 95 -13.82 15.25 -0.59
CA ASN A 95 -15.03 15.33 0.25
C ASN A 95 -15.62 16.74 0.24
N ASN A 96 -14.79 17.78 0.36
CA ASN A 96 -15.23 19.18 0.26
C ASN A 96 -15.87 19.49 -1.10
N ASN A 97 -15.37 18.92 -2.20
CA ASN A 97 -15.95 19.16 -3.53
C ASN A 97 -17.32 18.50 -3.68
N ILE A 98 -17.51 17.29 -3.16
CA ILE A 98 -18.82 16.60 -3.20
C ILE A 98 -19.87 17.38 -2.39
N GLU A 99 -19.54 17.83 -1.18
CA GLU A 99 -20.47 18.62 -0.35
C GLU A 99 -20.91 19.96 -0.97
N ASN A 100 -20.15 20.47 -1.94
CA ASN A 100 -20.46 21.70 -2.66
C ASN A 100 -21.22 21.48 -3.98
N ILE A 101 -21.37 20.23 -4.45
CA ILE A 101 -22.16 19.88 -5.65
C ILE A 101 -23.64 19.66 -5.29
N ASP A 102 -23.94 19.24 -4.06
CA ASP A 102 -25.30 18.97 -3.57
C ASP A 102 -26.00 20.21 -2.95
N LYS A 103 -25.45 21.43 -3.14
CA LYS A 103 -26.03 22.71 -2.69
C LYS A 103 -26.37 23.62 -3.87
#